data_AF-A0A0C5LBU8-F1
#
_entry.id   AF-A0A0C5LBU8-F1
#
_cell.length_a   1.000
_cell.length_b   1.000
_cell.length_c   1.000
_cell.angle_alpha   90.00
_cell.angle_beta   90.00
_cell.angle_gamma   90.00
#
_symmetry.space_group_name_H-M   'P 1'
#
loop_
_entity.id
_entity.type
_entity.pdbx_description
1 polymer ?
#
loop_
_entity_poly.entity_id
_entity_poly.type
_entity_poly.pdbx_seq_one_letter_code
_entity_poly.pdbx_strand_id
1 'polypeptide(L)'
;MSHTFIIDRLGASMIKQILAALLLISPLLAQAAEWKESAQVARLFKQEGVSGTFVVYDVAADSYTVHDRQRANTRFIPASTFKIPNTLIALAHGAVANVDEVVPYGGKPVARPEWARDMGLREAIRISNVPVYQEVARRVGLDRMRSELVRMKYGNMQTGTVVDRFWLDGPLKISAVEQTEFLTKLAQGTLPFTNVAMAAVREISRQDGAPELYAKTGWGSRPGEADIGWWVGWLKKDGKLYAFALNMDLPDGAQDKRVSLAKAALRELGLL
;
A
#
# COMPACT_ATOMS: atom_id res chain seq x y z
N MET A 1 0.03 -1.08 88.89
CA MET A 1 -1.26 -0.45 88.54
C MET A 1 -1.08 0.17 87.16
N SER A 2 -1.49 -0.52 86.09
CA SER A 2 -2.82 -0.46 85.46
C SER A 2 -2.81 0.53 84.29
N HIS A 3 -2.79 -0.01 83.06
CA HIS A 3 -3.70 0.29 81.94
C HIS A 3 -3.03 -0.07 80.60
N THR A 4 -3.39 -1.23 80.01
CA THR A 4 -4.40 -1.41 78.93
C THR A 4 -3.80 -1.07 77.55
N PHE A 5 -3.19 -2.02 76.83
CA PHE A 5 -3.76 -2.94 75.82
C PHE A 5 -4.58 -2.30 74.67
N ILE A 6 -4.19 -2.69 73.45
CA ILE A 6 -4.95 -2.68 72.17
C ILE A 6 -4.96 -1.37 71.38
N ILE A 7 -4.06 -1.28 70.36
CA ILE A 7 -4.37 -0.97 68.94
C ILE A 7 -3.29 -1.69 68.08
N ASP A 8 -3.49 -2.95 67.73
CA ASP A 8 -4.07 -3.44 66.46
C ASP A 8 -3.30 -3.14 65.16
N ARG A 9 -2.38 -4.05 64.83
CA ARG A 9 -2.47 -5.00 63.70
C ARG A 9 -3.04 -4.55 62.34
N LEU A 10 -2.83 -3.31 61.89
CA LEU A 10 -3.19 -2.92 60.51
C LEU A 10 -2.01 -2.63 59.57
N GLY A 11 -0.76 -2.69 60.05
CA GLY A 11 0.40 -2.27 59.24
C GLY A 11 1.00 -3.32 58.29
N ALA A 12 0.79 -4.61 58.50
CA ALA A 12 1.57 -5.65 57.82
C ALA A 12 0.81 -6.43 56.71
N SER A 13 -0.53 -6.33 56.67
CA SER A 13 -1.35 -7.07 55.68
C SER A 13 -1.52 -6.28 54.36
N MET A 14 -1.58 -4.94 54.42
CA MET A 14 -1.72 -4.10 53.23
C MET A 14 -0.44 -4.04 52.37
N ILE A 15 0.74 -4.17 52.97
CA ILE A 15 2.02 -4.12 52.23
C ILE A 15 2.29 -5.41 51.44
N LYS A 16 1.75 -6.56 51.87
CA LYS A 16 1.82 -7.81 51.09
C LYS A 16 0.82 -7.86 49.93
N GLN A 17 -0.26 -7.09 49.97
CA GLN A 17 -1.22 -7.00 48.86
C GLN A 17 -0.82 -5.97 47.80
N ILE A 18 0.02 -4.98 48.13
CA ILE A 18 0.54 -4.01 47.16
C ILE A 18 1.72 -4.58 46.36
N LEU A 19 2.49 -5.53 46.93
CA LEU A 19 3.58 -6.22 46.21
C LEU A 19 3.10 -7.36 45.29
N ALA A 20 1.86 -7.82 45.42
CA ALA A 20 1.30 -8.87 44.57
C ALA A 20 0.55 -8.33 43.32
N ALA A 21 0.31 -7.03 43.23
CA ALA A 21 -0.41 -6.41 42.12
C ALA A 21 0.50 -5.88 40.98
N LEU A 22 1.82 -6.04 41.09
CA LEU A 22 2.80 -5.49 40.14
C LEU A 22 3.35 -6.49 39.11
N LEU A 23 2.79 -7.70 39.02
CA LEU A 23 3.36 -8.80 38.21
C LEU A 23 2.47 -9.33 37.07
N LEU A 24 1.43 -8.59 36.65
CA LEU A 24 0.60 -8.98 35.50
C LEU A 24 0.31 -7.82 34.54
N ILE A 25 1.24 -6.88 34.39
CA ILE A 25 1.30 -6.11 33.15
C ILE A 25 2.15 -6.96 32.20
N SER A 26 1.56 -8.01 31.63
CA SER A 26 2.16 -8.65 30.46
C SER A 26 2.27 -7.56 29.41
N PRO A 27 3.49 -7.18 28.95
CA PRO A 27 3.56 -6.38 27.76
C PRO A 27 2.88 -7.22 26.69
N LEU A 28 1.85 -6.66 26.05
CA LEU A 28 1.38 -7.19 24.77
C LEU A 28 2.59 -7.04 23.84
N LEU A 29 3.46 -8.04 23.82
CA LEU A 29 4.53 -8.13 22.83
C LEU A 29 3.77 -8.28 21.52
N ALA A 30 3.65 -7.18 20.78
CA ALA A 30 3.23 -7.23 19.40
C ALA A 30 4.19 -8.19 18.72
N GLN A 31 3.72 -9.39 18.42
CA GLN A 31 4.50 -10.36 17.69
C GLN A 31 4.74 -9.76 16.31
N ALA A 32 6.01 -9.52 15.98
CA ALA A 32 6.33 -9.04 14.65
C ALA A 32 5.88 -10.12 13.65
N ALA A 33 5.23 -9.68 12.56
CA ALA A 33 4.79 -10.57 11.50
C ALA A 33 5.92 -11.53 11.08
N GLU A 34 5.56 -12.80 10.87
CA GLU A 34 6.52 -13.83 10.48
C GLU A 34 7.04 -13.57 9.06
N TRP A 35 8.34 -13.79 8.81
CA TRP A 35 8.94 -13.62 7.48
C TRP A 35 9.42 -14.94 6.92
N LYS A 36 9.02 -15.26 5.68
CA LYS A 36 9.38 -16.47 4.95
C LYS A 36 10.02 -16.10 3.61
N GLU A 37 11.33 -16.28 3.49
CA GLU A 37 12.01 -16.12 2.20
C GLU A 37 11.62 -17.28 1.27
N SER A 38 11.21 -16.97 0.04
CA SER A 38 10.83 -17.96 -0.97
C SER A 38 11.93 -18.14 -2.01
N ALA A 39 12.65 -19.24 -1.90
CA ALA A 39 13.62 -19.67 -2.91
C ALA A 39 12.95 -19.95 -4.27
N GLN A 40 11.68 -20.35 -4.28
CA GLN A 40 10.93 -20.57 -5.53
C GLN A 40 10.71 -19.25 -6.27
N VAL A 41 10.19 -18.23 -5.58
CA VAL A 41 9.98 -16.90 -6.17
C VAL A 41 11.32 -16.30 -6.60
N ALA A 42 12.37 -16.45 -5.80
CA ALA A 42 13.72 -15.98 -6.17
C ALA A 42 14.23 -16.56 -7.50
N ARG A 43 13.91 -17.84 -7.79
CA ARG A 43 14.28 -18.45 -9.08
C ARG A 43 13.59 -17.80 -10.26
N LEU A 44 12.35 -17.34 -10.13
CA LEU A 44 11.63 -16.67 -11.21
C LEU A 44 12.32 -15.35 -11.61
N PHE A 45 12.74 -14.53 -10.63
CA PHE A 45 13.49 -13.31 -10.88
C PHE A 45 14.83 -13.59 -11.57
N LYS A 46 15.53 -14.64 -11.13
CA LYS A 46 16.78 -15.09 -11.75
C LYS A 46 16.59 -15.56 -13.20
N GLN A 47 15.52 -16.32 -13.49
CA GLN A 47 15.21 -16.79 -14.85
C GLN A 47 14.88 -15.63 -15.79
N GLU A 48 14.20 -14.61 -15.28
CA GLU A 48 13.87 -13.41 -16.05
C GLU A 48 15.05 -12.43 -16.20
N GLY A 49 16.16 -12.67 -15.48
CA GLY A 49 17.37 -11.85 -15.52
C GLY A 49 17.16 -10.46 -14.92
N VAL A 50 16.30 -10.31 -13.92
CA VAL A 50 15.90 -9.01 -13.36
C VAL A 50 16.15 -8.93 -11.86
N SER A 51 16.59 -7.76 -11.41
CA SER A 51 16.73 -7.45 -9.98
C SER A 51 15.44 -6.88 -9.43
N GLY A 52 14.98 -7.37 -8.30
CA GLY A 52 13.70 -6.95 -7.73
C GLY A 52 13.32 -7.71 -6.47
N THR A 53 12.12 -7.42 -5.99
CA THR A 53 11.48 -8.04 -4.84
C THR A 53 10.05 -8.38 -5.18
N PHE A 54 9.55 -9.42 -4.53
CA PHE A 54 8.15 -9.74 -4.49
C PHE A 54 7.78 -10.06 -3.04
N VAL A 55 6.70 -9.48 -2.55
CA VAL A 55 6.17 -9.77 -1.22
C VAL A 55 4.68 -10.07 -1.31
N VAL A 56 4.24 -11.09 -0.58
CA VAL A 56 2.84 -11.38 -0.28
C VAL A 56 2.68 -11.35 1.22
N TYR A 57 1.67 -10.64 1.70
CA TYR A 57 1.21 -10.63 3.07
C TYR A 57 -0.08 -11.45 3.19
N ASP A 58 -0.03 -12.57 3.93
CA ASP A 58 -1.21 -13.33 4.35
C ASP A 58 -1.78 -12.66 5.60
N VAL A 59 -2.92 -12.00 5.43
CA VAL A 59 -3.56 -11.21 6.49
C VAL A 59 -4.07 -12.08 7.63
N ALA A 60 -4.50 -13.32 7.34
CA ALA A 60 -5.04 -14.21 8.36
C ALA A 60 -3.94 -14.86 9.20
N ALA A 61 -2.78 -15.12 8.59
CA ALA A 61 -1.62 -15.71 9.26
C ALA A 61 -0.65 -14.68 9.85
N ASP A 62 -0.86 -13.39 9.60
CA ASP A 62 0.07 -12.30 9.96
C ASP A 62 1.52 -12.62 9.56
N SER A 63 1.69 -13.00 8.29
CA SER A 63 2.99 -13.45 7.77
C SER A 63 3.26 -12.96 6.36
N TYR A 64 4.53 -12.70 6.08
CA TYR A 64 5.05 -12.30 4.78
C TYR A 64 5.81 -13.45 4.13
N THR A 65 5.45 -13.78 2.89
CA THR A 65 6.30 -14.55 1.98
C THR A 65 6.99 -13.59 1.03
N VAL A 66 8.32 -13.64 0.94
CA VAL A 66 9.11 -12.60 0.28
C VAL A 66 10.25 -13.17 -0.56
N HIS A 67 10.63 -12.46 -1.62
CA HIS A 67 11.92 -12.54 -2.27
C HIS A 67 12.62 -11.19 -2.10
N ASP A 68 13.85 -11.19 -1.60
CA ASP A 68 14.65 -9.98 -1.33
C ASP A 68 13.95 -9.05 -0.32
N ARG A 69 13.96 -9.46 0.95
CA ARG A 69 13.40 -8.66 2.04
C ARG A 69 14.05 -7.29 2.19
N GLN A 70 15.33 -7.14 1.88
CA GLN A 70 16.01 -5.86 1.97
C GLN A 70 15.39 -4.85 1.00
N ARG A 71 15.23 -5.24 -0.26
CA ARG A 71 14.55 -4.39 -1.25
C ARG A 71 13.06 -4.24 -0.94
N ALA A 72 12.38 -5.26 -0.41
CA ALA A 72 10.98 -5.15 0.01
C ALA A 72 10.75 -4.00 1.01
N ASN A 73 11.71 -3.75 1.90
CA ASN A 73 11.69 -2.68 2.88
C ASN A 73 12.29 -1.34 2.38
N THR A 74 12.88 -1.32 1.19
CA THR A 74 13.44 -0.11 0.59
C THR A 74 12.34 0.72 -0.07
N ARG A 75 12.28 2.02 0.24
CA ARG A 75 11.28 2.93 -0.31
C ARG A 75 11.70 3.48 -1.67
N PHE A 76 10.81 3.39 -2.66
CA PHE A 76 10.96 4.02 -3.98
C PHE A 76 9.77 4.92 -4.29
N ILE A 77 9.85 5.75 -5.34
CA ILE A 77 8.68 6.49 -5.81
C ILE A 77 7.55 5.49 -6.18
N PRO A 78 6.29 5.76 -5.80
CA PRO A 78 5.18 4.86 -6.10
C PRO A 78 4.80 4.87 -7.58
N ALA A 79 5.13 5.96 -8.30
CA ALA A 79 4.71 6.19 -9.66
C ALA A 79 3.19 5.98 -9.84
N SER A 80 2.76 5.29 -10.90
CA SER A 80 1.33 5.10 -11.18
C SER A 80 0.59 4.18 -10.21
N THR A 81 1.25 3.54 -9.23
CA THR A 81 0.53 2.86 -8.13
C THR A 81 -0.21 3.88 -7.25
N PHE A 82 0.30 5.13 -7.19
CA PHE A 82 -0.33 6.24 -6.47
C PHE A 82 -1.72 6.62 -7.00
N LYS A 83 -2.12 6.13 -8.17
CA LYS A 83 -3.49 6.30 -8.67
C LYS A 83 -4.54 5.71 -7.73
N ILE A 84 -4.21 4.66 -6.97
CA ILE A 84 -5.11 4.08 -5.96
C ILE A 84 -5.44 5.10 -4.84
N PRO A 85 -4.46 5.62 -4.08
CA PRO A 85 -4.74 6.63 -3.06
C PRO A 85 -5.21 7.97 -3.65
N ASN A 86 -4.76 8.38 -4.83
CA ASN A 86 -5.23 9.63 -5.46
C ASN A 86 -6.75 9.58 -5.74
N THR A 87 -7.26 8.48 -6.31
CA THR A 87 -8.72 8.29 -6.50
C THR A 87 -9.47 8.30 -5.18
N LEU A 88 -8.93 7.64 -4.14
CA LEU A 88 -9.56 7.60 -2.82
C LEU A 88 -9.68 9.00 -2.20
N ILE A 89 -8.61 9.78 -2.24
CA ILE A 89 -8.57 11.16 -1.74
C ILE A 89 -9.51 12.07 -2.55
N ALA A 90 -9.53 11.92 -3.88
CA ALA A 90 -10.37 12.71 -4.76
C ALA A 90 -11.86 12.52 -4.45
N LEU A 91 -12.30 11.28 -4.27
CA LEU A 91 -13.68 10.95 -3.89
C LEU A 91 -14.01 11.49 -2.50
N ALA A 92 -13.09 11.34 -1.54
CA ALA A 92 -13.32 11.77 -0.16
C ALA A 92 -13.48 13.28 0.01
N HIS A 93 -12.82 14.07 -0.85
CA HIS A 93 -12.85 15.53 -0.82
C HIS A 93 -13.76 16.14 -1.89
N GLY A 94 -14.52 15.32 -2.62
CA GLY A 94 -15.43 15.79 -3.67
C GLY A 94 -14.71 16.46 -4.85
N ALA A 95 -13.44 16.14 -5.09
CA ALA A 95 -12.70 16.62 -6.27
C ALA A 95 -13.23 15.97 -7.58
N VAL A 96 -13.89 14.82 -7.43
CA VAL A 96 -14.80 14.22 -8.40
C VAL A 96 -16.03 13.68 -7.65
N ALA A 97 -17.20 13.73 -8.26
CA ALA A 97 -18.45 13.24 -7.71
C ALA A 97 -18.50 11.70 -7.64
N ASN A 98 -17.89 11.03 -8.62
CA ASN A 98 -17.75 9.58 -8.69
C ASN A 98 -16.63 9.20 -9.67
N VAL A 99 -16.35 7.90 -9.83
CA VAL A 99 -15.27 7.41 -10.69
C VAL A 99 -15.54 7.53 -12.20
N ASP A 100 -16.77 7.89 -12.57
CA ASP A 100 -17.25 8.03 -13.95
C ASP A 100 -17.45 9.50 -14.35
N GLU A 101 -17.24 10.46 -13.43
CA GLU A 101 -17.18 11.88 -13.78
C GLU A 101 -16.09 12.12 -14.82
N VAL A 102 -16.44 12.78 -15.92
CA VAL A 102 -15.49 13.12 -16.98
C VAL A 102 -14.51 14.19 -16.48
N VAL A 103 -13.24 13.82 -16.41
CA VAL A 103 -12.14 14.72 -16.05
C VAL A 103 -11.41 15.13 -17.34
N PRO A 104 -11.20 16.44 -17.58
CA PRO A 104 -10.46 16.89 -18.74
C PRO A 104 -9.00 16.41 -18.73
N TYR A 105 -8.49 15.92 -19.87
CA TYR A 105 -7.06 15.57 -19.97
C TYR A 105 -6.16 16.81 -20.11
N GLY A 106 -6.75 17.97 -20.41
CA GLY A 106 -6.08 19.27 -20.43
C GLY A 106 -5.52 19.72 -21.77
N GLY A 107 -5.75 18.99 -22.87
CA GLY A 107 -5.47 19.47 -24.25
C GLY A 107 -4.00 19.52 -24.67
N LYS A 108 -3.06 19.21 -23.77
CA LYS A 108 -1.62 19.28 -24.05
C LYS A 108 -1.11 18.02 -24.77
N PRO A 109 0.03 18.09 -25.48
CA PRO A 109 0.68 16.90 -26.02
C PRO A 109 0.94 15.86 -24.93
N VAL A 110 0.66 14.59 -25.25
CA VAL A 110 0.78 13.46 -24.33
C VAL A 110 1.77 12.43 -24.85
N ALA A 111 2.42 11.72 -23.95
CA ALA A 111 3.37 10.67 -24.29
C ALA A 111 2.70 9.43 -24.93
N ARG A 112 1.37 9.30 -24.81
CA ARG A 112 0.60 8.16 -25.31
C ARG A 112 -0.69 8.65 -25.97
N PRO A 113 -0.96 8.32 -27.24
CA PRO A 113 -2.14 8.80 -27.96
C PRO A 113 -3.46 8.50 -27.23
N GLU A 114 -3.57 7.34 -26.55
CA GLU A 114 -4.76 6.95 -25.80
C GLU A 114 -5.06 7.86 -24.59
N TRP A 115 -4.12 8.71 -24.17
CA TRP A 115 -4.32 9.69 -23.10
C TRP A 115 -4.96 11.00 -23.59
N ALA A 116 -5.00 11.26 -24.90
CA ALA A 116 -5.40 12.53 -25.49
C ALA A 116 -6.94 12.71 -25.57
N ARG A 117 -7.65 12.36 -24.50
CA ARG A 117 -9.11 12.51 -24.41
C ARG A 117 -9.57 12.57 -22.96
N ASP A 118 -10.69 13.24 -22.75
CA ASP A 118 -11.35 13.32 -21.46
C ASP A 118 -11.94 11.96 -21.09
N MET A 119 -11.90 11.61 -19.81
CA MET A 119 -12.38 10.31 -19.32
C MET A 119 -12.62 10.32 -17.82
N GLY A 120 -13.38 9.32 -17.34
CA GLY A 120 -13.51 9.04 -15.91
C GLY A 120 -12.29 8.32 -15.32
N LEU A 121 -12.19 8.33 -14.00
CA LEU A 121 -11.13 7.63 -13.25
C LEU A 121 -11.15 6.12 -13.48
N ARG A 122 -12.33 5.53 -13.71
CA ARG A 122 -12.53 4.11 -14.07
C ARG A 122 -11.71 3.71 -15.29
N GLU A 123 -11.66 4.57 -16.28
CA GLU A 123 -10.90 4.31 -17.50
C GLU A 123 -9.45 4.75 -17.36
N ALA A 124 -9.22 5.94 -16.78
CA ALA A 124 -7.90 6.50 -16.59
C ALA A 124 -6.98 5.59 -15.76
N ILE A 125 -7.52 4.86 -14.77
CA ILE A 125 -6.72 3.94 -13.95
C ILE A 125 -6.19 2.74 -14.76
N ARG A 126 -6.99 2.23 -15.72
CA ARG A 126 -6.67 1.05 -16.54
C ARG A 126 -5.55 1.35 -17.53
N ILE A 127 -5.66 2.47 -18.26
CA ILE A 127 -4.63 2.91 -19.21
C ILE A 127 -3.53 3.76 -18.56
N SER A 128 -3.60 3.91 -17.24
CA SER A 128 -2.65 4.66 -16.43
C SER A 128 -2.44 6.12 -16.90
N ASN A 129 -3.51 6.78 -17.35
CA ASN A 129 -3.49 8.15 -17.86
C ASN A 129 -2.94 9.12 -16.81
N VAL A 130 -1.73 9.66 -17.03
CA VAL A 130 -1.10 10.58 -16.07
C VAL A 130 -1.79 11.95 -16.07
N PRO A 131 -2.01 12.62 -17.21
CA PRO A 131 -2.68 13.93 -17.26
C PRO A 131 -4.00 14.01 -16.47
N VAL A 132 -4.88 13.02 -16.60
CA VAL A 132 -6.15 12.99 -15.86
C VAL A 132 -5.93 12.97 -14.34
N TYR A 133 -4.97 12.16 -13.86
CA TYR A 133 -4.65 12.09 -12.43
C TYR A 133 -3.89 13.31 -11.91
N GLN A 134 -3.18 14.03 -12.79
CA GLN A 134 -2.62 15.33 -12.47
C GLN A 134 -3.71 16.37 -12.27
N GLU A 135 -4.71 16.38 -13.15
CA GLU A 135 -5.86 17.28 -13.00
C GLU A 135 -6.63 16.99 -11.70
N VAL A 136 -6.89 15.72 -11.40
CA VAL A 136 -7.51 15.31 -10.13
C VAL A 136 -6.68 15.76 -8.92
N ALA A 137 -5.36 15.60 -8.95
CA ALA A 137 -4.48 16.05 -7.87
C ALA A 137 -4.55 17.58 -7.69
N ARG A 138 -4.64 18.37 -8.78
CA ARG A 138 -4.81 19.83 -8.71
C ARG A 138 -6.16 20.21 -8.08
N ARG A 139 -7.24 19.52 -8.44
CA ARG A 139 -8.57 19.73 -7.83
C ARG A 139 -8.57 19.42 -6.32
N VAL A 140 -7.84 18.40 -5.88
CA VAL A 140 -7.65 18.10 -4.45
C VAL A 140 -6.85 19.20 -3.77
N GLY A 141 -5.77 19.68 -4.39
CA GLY A 141 -4.87 20.68 -3.83
C GLY A 141 -3.83 20.09 -2.86
N LEU A 142 -2.70 20.80 -2.72
CA LEU A 142 -1.51 20.30 -2.04
C LEU A 142 -1.74 20.02 -0.54
N ASP A 143 -2.42 20.92 0.17
CA ASP A 143 -2.59 20.81 1.62
C ASP A 143 -3.45 19.61 2.00
N ARG A 144 -4.56 19.40 1.27
CA ARG A 144 -5.43 18.22 1.47
C ARG A 144 -4.67 16.94 1.14
N MET A 145 -3.95 16.92 0.02
CA MET A 145 -3.14 15.77 -0.37
C MET A 145 -2.12 15.41 0.73
N ARG A 146 -1.37 16.40 1.23
CA ARG A 146 -0.40 16.20 2.32
C ARG A 146 -1.06 15.69 3.60
N SER A 147 -2.17 16.29 4.00
CA SER A 147 -2.93 15.87 5.19
C SER A 147 -3.40 14.42 5.08
N GLU A 148 -3.93 14.03 3.93
CA GLU A 148 -4.42 12.66 3.74
C GLU A 148 -3.29 11.64 3.71
N LEU A 149 -2.13 11.93 3.08
CA LEU A 149 -0.97 11.03 3.14
C LEU A 149 -0.53 10.75 4.58
N VAL A 150 -0.52 11.77 5.44
CA VAL A 150 -0.22 11.62 6.87
C VAL A 150 -1.27 10.77 7.56
N ARG A 151 -2.56 11.06 7.33
CA ARG A 151 -3.69 10.38 7.98
C ARG A 151 -3.74 8.88 7.65
N MET A 152 -3.39 8.51 6.43
CA MET A 152 -3.31 7.11 5.99
C MET A 152 -1.92 6.47 6.23
N LYS A 153 -0.92 7.25 6.67
CA LYS A 153 0.49 6.85 6.84
C LYS A 153 1.11 6.25 5.58
N TYR A 154 0.93 6.89 4.43
CA TYR A 154 1.39 6.36 3.13
C TYR A 154 2.88 6.61 2.89
N GLY A 155 3.70 5.56 3.04
CA GLY A 155 5.15 5.63 2.82
C GLY A 155 5.81 6.70 3.69
N ASN A 156 6.65 7.55 3.10
CA ASN A 156 7.26 8.69 3.79
C ASN A 156 6.33 9.91 3.95
N MET A 157 5.11 9.87 3.38
CA MET A 157 4.09 10.92 3.50
C MET A 157 4.50 12.29 2.93
N GLN A 158 5.54 12.35 2.09
CA GLN A 158 6.08 13.61 1.58
C GLN A 158 5.50 13.96 0.21
N THR A 159 4.90 15.14 0.06
CA THR A 159 4.43 15.68 -1.23
C THR A 159 5.40 16.68 -1.85
N GLY A 160 6.33 17.23 -1.08
CA GLY A 160 7.07 18.43 -1.49
C GLY A 160 6.12 19.60 -1.76
N THR A 161 6.38 20.33 -2.85
CA THR A 161 5.65 21.55 -3.24
C THR A 161 4.85 21.43 -4.54
N VAL A 162 5.04 20.36 -5.32
CA VAL A 162 4.41 20.19 -6.65
C VAL A 162 3.32 19.13 -6.57
N VAL A 163 2.06 19.58 -6.43
CA VAL A 163 0.90 18.71 -6.17
C VAL A 163 0.64 17.66 -7.24
N ASP A 164 1.06 17.88 -8.48
CA ASP A 164 0.73 17.01 -9.62
C ASP A 164 1.92 16.21 -10.17
N ARG A 165 3.04 16.18 -9.43
CA ARG A 165 4.26 15.45 -9.82
C ARG A 165 4.92 14.65 -8.70
N PHE A 166 4.54 14.85 -7.44
CA PHE A 166 5.28 14.31 -6.30
C PHE A 166 5.41 12.78 -6.23
N TRP A 167 4.49 12.04 -6.88
CA TRP A 167 4.53 10.59 -6.96
C TRP A 167 5.34 10.06 -8.15
N LEU A 168 5.68 10.93 -9.10
CA LEU A 168 6.47 10.64 -10.31
C LEU A 168 7.94 11.04 -10.11
N ASP A 169 8.17 12.22 -9.53
CA ASP A 169 9.52 12.78 -9.38
C ASP A 169 10.04 12.69 -7.93
N GLY A 170 9.19 12.27 -7.00
CA GLY A 170 9.43 12.43 -5.57
C GLY A 170 8.95 13.80 -5.05
N PRO A 171 9.00 14.05 -3.73
CA PRO A 171 9.76 13.28 -2.75
C PRO A 171 9.01 12.06 -2.18
N LEU A 172 7.78 11.79 -2.60
CA LEU A 172 7.02 10.66 -2.08
C LEU A 172 7.75 9.34 -2.38
N LYS A 173 7.97 8.54 -1.35
CA LYS A 173 8.52 7.19 -1.48
C LYS A 173 7.76 6.22 -0.58
N ILE A 174 7.61 4.98 -1.03
CA ILE A 174 6.95 3.88 -0.34
C ILE A 174 7.67 2.54 -0.64
N SER A 175 7.73 1.63 0.33
CA SER A 175 8.31 0.29 0.17
C SER A 175 7.27 -0.72 -0.32
N ALA A 176 7.71 -1.91 -0.74
CA ALA A 176 6.78 -2.97 -1.15
C ALA A 176 5.94 -3.48 0.03
N VAL A 177 6.53 -3.50 1.23
CA VAL A 177 5.83 -3.84 2.48
C VAL A 177 4.77 -2.79 2.83
N GLU A 178 5.12 -1.51 2.73
CA GLU A 178 4.16 -0.44 2.99
C GLU A 178 3.01 -0.41 1.98
N GLN A 179 3.27 -0.82 0.73
CA GLN A 179 2.21 -1.02 -0.27
C GLN A 179 1.25 -2.13 0.18
N THR A 180 1.74 -3.29 0.64
CA THR A 180 0.85 -4.38 1.09
C THR A 180 0.05 -3.98 2.33
N GLU A 181 0.64 -3.25 3.28
CA GLU A 181 -0.07 -2.72 4.44
C GLU A 181 -1.18 -1.75 4.07
N PHE A 182 -0.91 -0.79 3.17
CA PHE A 182 -1.92 0.15 2.67
C PHE A 182 -3.06 -0.59 1.96
N LEU A 183 -2.72 -1.54 1.08
CA LEU A 183 -3.69 -2.28 0.28
C LEU A 183 -4.53 -3.23 1.13
N THR A 184 -3.97 -3.83 2.18
CA THR A 184 -4.73 -4.60 3.17
C THR A 184 -5.80 -3.74 3.82
N LYS A 185 -5.45 -2.53 4.29
CA LYS A 185 -6.42 -1.61 4.90
C LYS A 185 -7.51 -1.18 3.92
N LEU A 186 -7.15 -0.93 2.67
CA LEU A 186 -8.12 -0.63 1.61
C LEU A 186 -9.06 -1.82 1.34
N ALA A 187 -8.51 -3.02 1.24
CA ALA A 187 -9.26 -4.25 0.98
C ALA A 187 -10.23 -4.58 2.12
N GLN A 188 -9.82 -4.35 3.38
CA GLN A 188 -10.66 -4.54 4.58
C GLN A 188 -11.62 -3.38 4.84
N GLY A 189 -11.45 -2.23 4.17
CA GLY A 189 -12.26 -1.03 4.43
C GLY A 189 -11.93 -0.33 5.75
N THR A 190 -10.68 -0.44 6.21
CA THR A 190 -10.23 0.12 7.50
C THR A 190 -9.38 1.38 7.36
N LEU A 191 -9.19 1.88 6.13
CA LEU A 191 -8.64 3.22 5.92
C LEU A 191 -9.63 4.29 6.41
N PRO A 192 -9.15 5.49 6.76
CA PRO A 192 -9.99 6.55 7.35
C PRO A 192 -10.82 7.30 6.28
N PHE A 193 -11.53 6.56 5.43
CA PHE A 193 -12.40 7.09 4.37
C PHE A 193 -13.78 6.45 4.44
N THR A 194 -14.74 6.97 3.66
CA THR A 194 -16.07 6.38 3.61
C THR A 194 -16.03 5.01 2.93
N ASN A 195 -16.91 4.11 3.37
CA ASN A 195 -17.05 2.79 2.74
C ASN A 195 -17.39 2.89 1.24
N VAL A 196 -18.14 3.93 0.85
CA VAL A 196 -18.49 4.21 -0.54
C VAL A 196 -17.25 4.53 -1.38
N ALA A 197 -16.39 5.44 -0.92
CA ALA A 197 -15.18 5.80 -1.64
C ALA A 197 -14.21 4.61 -1.77
N MET A 198 -14.02 3.85 -0.67
CA MET A 198 -13.18 2.66 -0.71
C MET A 198 -13.76 1.56 -1.62
N ALA A 199 -15.08 1.37 -1.64
CA ALA A 199 -15.73 0.40 -2.53
C ALA A 199 -15.54 0.77 -4.00
N ALA A 200 -15.69 2.05 -4.36
CA ALA A 200 -15.45 2.52 -5.72
C ALA A 200 -13.99 2.30 -6.17
N VAL A 201 -13.01 2.58 -5.29
CA VAL A 201 -11.59 2.35 -5.60
C VAL A 201 -11.28 0.86 -5.77
N ARG A 202 -11.82 -0.02 -4.90
CA ARG A 202 -11.68 -1.47 -5.08
C ARG A 202 -12.28 -1.91 -6.41
N GLU A 203 -13.46 -1.43 -6.74
CA GLU A 203 -14.17 -1.81 -7.95
C GLU A 203 -13.37 -1.48 -9.23
N ILE A 204 -12.86 -0.25 -9.38
CA ILE A 204 -12.05 0.14 -10.54
C ILE A 204 -10.63 -0.48 -10.57
N SER A 205 -10.18 -1.09 -9.47
CA SER A 205 -8.88 -1.78 -9.40
C SER A 205 -8.96 -3.25 -9.82
N ARG A 206 -10.16 -3.81 -10.01
CA ARG A 206 -10.38 -5.22 -10.35
C ARG A 206 -9.75 -5.55 -11.70
N GLN A 207 -9.13 -6.72 -11.81
CA GLN A 207 -8.50 -7.21 -13.03
C GLN A 207 -9.50 -8.02 -13.88
N ASP A 208 -9.45 -7.86 -15.20
CA ASP A 208 -10.31 -8.61 -16.12
C ASP A 208 -10.03 -10.11 -16.05
N GLY A 209 -11.10 -10.91 -16.08
CA GLY A 209 -11.01 -12.38 -16.03
C GLY A 209 -10.52 -12.96 -14.70
N ALA A 210 -10.29 -12.14 -13.67
CA ALA A 210 -9.86 -12.55 -12.35
C ALA A 210 -10.66 -11.80 -11.29
N PRO A 211 -11.90 -12.24 -10.97
CA PRO A 211 -12.85 -11.45 -10.20
C PRO A 211 -12.35 -11.11 -8.79
N GLU A 212 -11.52 -11.95 -8.18
CA GLU A 212 -10.97 -11.72 -6.86
C GLU A 212 -9.57 -11.09 -6.86
N LEU A 213 -9.05 -10.64 -8.01
CA LEU A 213 -7.76 -9.98 -8.13
C LEU A 213 -7.93 -8.49 -8.43
N TYR A 214 -7.25 -7.66 -7.64
CA TYR A 214 -7.29 -6.21 -7.75
C TYR A 214 -5.85 -5.70 -7.78
N ALA A 215 -5.48 -4.89 -8.77
CA ALA A 215 -4.08 -4.50 -8.92
C ALA A 215 -3.88 -3.22 -9.73
N LYS A 216 -2.70 -2.62 -9.55
CA LYS A 216 -2.24 -1.48 -10.33
C LYS A 216 -0.76 -1.59 -10.67
N THR A 217 -0.44 -1.33 -11.93
CA THR A 217 0.93 -1.18 -12.42
C THR A 217 1.52 0.19 -12.09
N GLY A 218 2.83 0.24 -11.88
CA GLY A 218 3.61 1.47 -11.79
C GLY A 218 4.87 1.40 -12.64
N TRP A 219 5.26 2.54 -13.21
CA TRP A 219 6.54 2.75 -13.87
C TRP A 219 7.03 4.12 -13.44
N GLY A 220 8.17 4.19 -12.77
CA GLY A 220 8.84 5.44 -12.41
C GLY A 220 10.21 5.53 -13.07
N SER A 221 10.50 6.63 -13.75
CA SER A 221 11.83 6.86 -14.32
C SER A 221 12.80 7.39 -13.28
N ARG A 222 14.06 6.96 -13.33
CA ARG A 222 15.11 7.39 -12.40
C ARG A 222 16.33 7.91 -13.16
N PRO A 223 16.56 9.23 -13.20
CA PRO A 223 17.71 9.79 -13.92
C PRO A 223 19.03 9.20 -13.43
N GLY A 224 19.82 8.64 -14.36
CA GLY A 224 21.13 8.04 -14.05
C GLY A 224 21.10 6.64 -13.44
N GLU A 225 19.91 6.05 -13.26
CA GLU A 225 19.72 4.69 -12.73
C GLU A 225 18.76 3.91 -13.65
N ALA A 226 18.62 2.60 -13.45
CA ALA A 226 17.57 1.84 -14.13
C ALA A 226 16.18 2.34 -13.68
N ASP A 227 15.21 2.40 -14.59
CA ASP A 227 13.82 2.69 -14.23
C ASP A 227 13.27 1.64 -13.25
N ILE A 228 12.17 1.96 -12.56
CA ILE A 228 11.52 1.01 -11.64
C ILE A 228 10.12 0.65 -12.08
N GLY A 229 9.79 -0.60 -11.83
CA GLY A 229 8.53 -1.23 -12.15
C GLY A 229 7.80 -1.68 -10.91
N TRP A 230 6.49 -1.48 -10.89
CA TRP A 230 5.59 -1.98 -9.86
C TRP A 230 4.45 -2.79 -10.46
N TRP A 231 4.01 -3.81 -9.73
CA TRP A 231 2.63 -4.30 -9.78
C TRP A 231 2.21 -4.65 -8.37
N VAL A 232 1.23 -3.90 -7.86
CA VAL A 232 0.78 -4.01 -6.46
C VAL A 232 -0.71 -4.29 -6.45
N GLY A 233 -1.18 -5.03 -5.47
CA GLY A 233 -2.57 -5.42 -5.42
C GLY A 233 -2.93 -6.26 -4.20
N TRP A 234 -4.12 -6.82 -4.26
CA TRP A 234 -4.56 -7.85 -3.34
C TRP A 234 -5.44 -8.84 -4.08
N LEU A 235 -5.59 -10.01 -3.48
CA LEU A 235 -6.55 -11.00 -3.92
C LEU A 235 -7.25 -11.69 -2.77
N LYS A 236 -8.42 -12.27 -3.05
CA LYS A 236 -9.07 -13.22 -2.15
C LYS A 236 -8.95 -14.63 -2.70
N LYS A 237 -8.55 -15.56 -1.84
CA LYS A 237 -8.52 -16.99 -2.15
C LYS A 237 -8.99 -17.78 -0.94
N ASP A 238 -9.93 -18.71 -1.14
CA ASP A 238 -10.47 -19.59 -0.09
C ASP A 238 -10.94 -18.81 1.17
N GLY A 239 -11.58 -17.65 0.94
CA GLY A 239 -12.05 -16.76 2.00
C GLY A 239 -10.96 -15.94 2.70
N LYS A 240 -9.68 -16.13 2.36
CA LYS A 240 -8.53 -15.39 2.92
C LYS A 240 -8.13 -14.23 2.02
N LEU A 241 -7.56 -13.19 2.63
CA LEU A 241 -7.07 -11.99 1.97
C LEU A 241 -5.54 -12.00 1.90
N TYR A 242 -5.02 -11.75 0.70
CA TYR A 242 -3.59 -11.66 0.44
C TYR A 242 -3.29 -10.33 -0.24
N ALA A 243 -2.44 -9.48 0.35
CA ALA A 243 -1.93 -8.29 -0.31
C ALA A 243 -0.54 -8.58 -0.88
N PHE A 244 -0.23 -8.08 -2.08
CA PHE A 244 1.05 -8.33 -2.72
C PHE A 244 1.65 -7.08 -3.35
N ALA A 245 2.97 -7.08 -3.48
CA ALA A 245 3.71 -6.04 -4.19
C ALA A 245 4.94 -6.63 -4.86
N LEU A 246 5.04 -6.41 -6.18
CA LEU A 246 6.29 -6.55 -6.93
C LEU A 246 6.91 -5.18 -7.11
N ASN A 247 8.21 -5.06 -6.83
CA ASN A 247 9.06 -3.97 -7.30
C ASN A 247 10.29 -4.53 -8.00
N MET A 248 10.65 -3.99 -9.16
CA MET A 248 11.84 -4.44 -9.90
C MET A 248 12.51 -3.28 -10.62
N ASP A 249 13.79 -3.44 -10.93
CA ASP A 249 14.45 -2.60 -11.92
C ASP A 249 13.91 -2.96 -13.32
N LEU A 250 13.81 -1.95 -14.18
CA LEU A 250 13.36 -2.07 -15.56
C LEU A 250 14.53 -1.72 -16.49
N PRO A 251 15.45 -2.67 -16.73
CA PRO A 251 16.36 -2.54 -17.86
C PRO A 251 15.58 -2.59 -19.18
N ASP A 252 16.21 -2.18 -20.27
CA ASP A 252 15.60 -2.20 -21.60
C ASP A 252 14.98 -3.58 -21.92
N GLY A 253 13.71 -3.58 -22.36
CA GLY A 253 12.95 -4.78 -22.71
C GLY A 253 12.29 -5.53 -21.54
N ALA A 254 12.47 -5.09 -20.28
CA ALA A 254 11.86 -5.77 -19.13
C ALA A 254 10.45 -5.25 -18.77
N GLN A 255 9.89 -4.30 -19.52
CA GLN A 255 8.80 -3.48 -19.00
C GLN A 255 7.45 -4.21 -18.96
N ASP A 256 7.27 -5.21 -19.82
CA ASP A 256 6.09 -6.07 -19.81
C ASP A 256 6.20 -7.23 -18.81
N LYS A 257 7.38 -7.45 -18.21
CA LYS A 257 7.63 -8.57 -17.28
C LYS A 257 6.99 -8.39 -15.91
N ARG A 258 6.68 -7.15 -15.49
CA ARG A 258 6.14 -6.86 -14.13
C ARG A 258 4.92 -7.71 -13.78
N VAL A 259 3.95 -7.76 -14.69
CA VAL A 259 2.68 -8.45 -14.45
C VAL A 259 2.85 -9.96 -14.60
N SER A 260 3.56 -10.42 -15.63
CA SER A 260 3.76 -11.87 -15.86
C SER A 260 4.58 -12.50 -14.73
N LEU A 261 5.67 -11.85 -14.29
CA LEU A 261 6.53 -12.33 -13.21
C LEU A 261 5.78 -12.40 -11.87
N ALA A 262 5.02 -11.37 -11.52
CA ALA A 262 4.25 -11.39 -10.29
C ALA A 262 3.08 -12.40 -10.34
N LYS A 263 2.42 -12.57 -11.50
CA LYS A 263 1.42 -13.65 -11.66
C LYS A 263 2.07 -15.03 -11.55
N ALA A 264 3.28 -15.22 -12.08
CA ALA A 264 4.03 -16.46 -11.92
C ALA A 264 4.38 -16.70 -10.44
N ALA A 265 4.84 -15.67 -9.72
CA ALA A 265 5.10 -15.75 -8.28
C ALA A 265 3.84 -16.10 -7.49
N LEU A 266 2.69 -15.48 -7.79
CA LEU A 266 1.42 -15.83 -7.16
C LEU A 266 1.00 -17.28 -7.44
N ARG A 267 1.18 -17.79 -8.66
CA ARG A 267 0.91 -19.21 -8.99
C ARG A 267 1.84 -20.17 -8.29
N GLU A 268 3.14 -19.84 -8.22
CA GLU A 268 4.14 -20.64 -7.51
C GLU A 268 3.80 -20.76 -6.02
N LEU A 269 3.21 -19.71 -5.43
CA LEU A 269 2.69 -19.70 -4.06
C LEU A 269 1.28 -20.31 -3.94
N GLY A 270 0.70 -20.80 -5.03
CA GLY A 270 -0.64 -21.37 -5.05
C GLY A 270 -1.74 -20.35 -4.74
N LEU A 271 -1.61 -19.10 -5.17
CA LEU A 271 -2.57 -18.02 -4.92
C LEU A 271 -3.40 -17.64 -6.15
N LEU A 272 -2.92 -17.96 -7.37
CA LEU A 272 -3.65 -17.82 -8.63
C LEU A 272 -3.79 -19.15 -9.37
#